data_AF-A0A972HV62-F1
#
_entry.id   AF-A0A972HV62-F1
#
_cell.length_a   1.000
_cell.length_b   1.000
_cell.length_c   1.000
_cell.angle_alpha   90.00
_cell.angle_beta   90.00
_cell.angle_gamma   90.00
#
_symmetry.space_group_name_H-M   'P 1'
#
loop_
_entity.id
_entity.type
_entity.pdbx_description
1 polymer ?
#
loop_
_entity_poly.entity_id
_entity_poly.type
_entity_poly.pdbx_seq_one_letter_code
_entity_poly.pdbx_strand_id
1 'polypeptide(L)'
;VVKSLLLKPDELEKHNINNEKKYQRMREELVRYEARDLEGAEVVFVAFGTMSRIVDEAIEELNKEGIKAGMIRPISLWPFPNPAFDKIDKSTKVVISAELSLGQMMDDVKLAVEGRFPVELIYRTGGMVPTPSEIVEKTKKILEVV
;
A
#
# COMPACT_ATOMS: atom_id res chain seq x y z
N VAL A 1 -3.63 40.26 22.13
CA VAL A 1 -2.52 39.29 22.31
C VAL A 1 -3.02 37.92 21.87
N VAL A 2 -2.54 37.38 20.75
CA VAL A 2 -2.78 35.97 20.37
C VAL A 2 -1.80 35.12 21.18
N LYS A 3 -2.31 34.24 22.04
CA LYS A 3 -1.48 33.27 22.73
C LYS A 3 -1.24 32.09 21.79
N SER A 4 -0.09 32.03 21.14
CA SER A 4 0.32 30.90 20.29
C SER A 4 0.86 29.71 21.09
N LEU A 5 0.93 29.84 22.41
CA LEU A 5 1.54 28.86 23.30
C LEU A 5 0.60 28.53 24.46
N LEU A 6 0.23 27.26 24.55
CA LEU A 6 -0.51 26.68 25.67
C LEU A 6 0.44 25.72 26.39
N LEU A 7 0.71 25.95 27.68
CA LEU A 7 1.70 25.20 28.48
C LEU A 7 1.08 24.40 29.63
N LYS A 8 -0.25 24.40 29.75
CA LYS A 8 -0.94 23.66 30.81
C LYS A 8 -1.16 22.21 30.39
N PRO A 9 -0.52 21.23 31.06
CA PRO A 9 -0.57 19.84 30.62
C PRO A 9 -1.98 19.25 30.54
N ASP A 10 -2.85 19.56 31.51
CA ASP A 10 -4.22 19.05 31.58
C ASP A 10 -5.13 19.59 30.45
N GLU A 11 -4.94 20.85 30.07
CA GLU A 11 -5.64 21.45 28.92
C GLU A 11 -5.10 20.88 27.59
N LEU A 12 -3.79 20.65 27.50
CA LEU A 12 -3.14 20.03 26.33
C LEU A 12 -3.56 18.56 26.13
N GLU A 13 -3.67 17.78 27.20
CA GLU A 13 -4.13 16.39 27.13
C GLU A 13 -5.56 16.32 26.59
N LYS A 14 -6.48 17.13 27.14
CA LYS A 14 -7.86 17.24 26.63
C LYS A 14 -7.89 17.65 25.16
N HIS A 15 -7.03 18.57 24.76
CA HIS A 15 -6.90 18.98 23.36
C HIS A 15 -6.44 17.84 22.45
N ASN A 16 -5.42 17.09 22.85
CA ASN A 16 -4.92 15.93 22.10
C ASN A 16 -5.97 14.82 21.99
N ILE A 17 -6.69 14.50 23.07
CA ILE A 17 -7.80 13.54 23.04
C ILE A 17 -8.90 14.00 22.09
N ASN A 18 -9.21 15.30 22.07
CA ASN A 18 -10.18 15.84 21.13
C ASN A 18 -9.71 15.76 19.67
N ASN A 19 -8.42 16.03 19.40
CA ASN A 19 -7.84 15.85 18.06
C ASN A 19 -7.86 14.38 17.63
N GLU A 20 -7.60 13.46 18.56
CA GLU A 20 -7.66 12.03 18.28
C GLU A 20 -9.06 11.59 17.84
N LYS A 21 -10.14 12.11 18.46
CA LYS A 21 -11.51 11.87 17.98
C LYS A 21 -11.71 12.31 16.53
N LYS A 22 -11.12 13.44 16.14
CA LYS A 22 -11.14 13.91 14.75
C LYS A 22 -10.40 12.93 13.84
N TYR A 23 -9.22 12.46 14.23
CA TYR A 23 -8.45 11.50 13.42
C TYR A 23 -9.12 10.13 13.32
N GLN A 24 -9.79 9.66 14.38
CA GLN A 24 -10.60 8.44 14.32
C GLN A 24 -11.73 8.57 13.31
N ARG A 25 -12.48 9.67 13.37
CA ARG A 25 -13.53 9.95 12.38
C ARG A 25 -12.97 10.01 10.95
N MET A 26 -11.78 10.57 10.76
CA MET A 26 -11.12 10.55 9.44
C MET A 26 -10.79 9.12 8.99
N ARG A 27 -10.29 8.25 9.88
CA ARG A 27 -10.05 6.82 9.58
C ARG A 27 -11.32 6.08 9.18
N GLU A 28 -12.46 6.44 9.76
CA GLU A 28 -13.75 5.82 9.42
C GLU A 28 -14.33 6.34 8.09
N GLU A 29 -14.23 7.65 7.83
CA GLU A 29 -14.94 8.30 6.72
C GLU A 29 -14.09 8.51 5.45
N LEU A 30 -12.76 8.57 5.57
CA LEU A 30 -11.89 9.06 4.49
C LEU A 30 -10.92 8.02 3.92
N VAL A 31 -10.98 6.76 4.37
CA VAL A 31 -10.22 5.68 3.75
C VAL A 31 -10.71 5.47 2.31
N ARG A 32 -9.82 5.66 1.34
CA ARG A 32 -10.14 5.52 -0.09
C ARG A 32 -9.12 4.63 -0.78
N TYR A 33 -9.60 3.56 -1.38
CA TYR A 33 -8.77 2.63 -2.14
C TYR A 33 -9.60 1.91 -3.21
N GLU A 34 -8.89 1.33 -4.17
CA GLU A 34 -9.42 0.31 -5.09
C GLU A 34 -8.74 -1.02 -4.77
N ALA A 35 -9.48 -2.12 -4.84
CA ALA A 35 -8.94 -3.46 -4.68
C ALA A 35 -9.60 -4.38 -5.69
N ARG A 36 -8.80 -5.15 -6.42
CA ARG A 36 -9.27 -6.01 -7.51
C ARG A 36 -8.40 -7.25 -7.65
N ASP A 37 -9.01 -8.29 -8.21
CA ASP A 37 -8.35 -9.54 -8.59
C ASP A 37 -7.55 -10.16 -7.44
N LEU A 38 -8.02 -10.02 -6.20
CA LEU A 38 -7.35 -10.55 -5.00
C LEU A 38 -7.64 -12.03 -4.77
N GLU A 39 -8.79 -12.52 -5.25
CA GLU A 39 -9.20 -13.92 -5.08
C GLU A 39 -8.31 -14.84 -5.93
N GLY A 40 -7.64 -15.79 -5.28
CA GLY A 40 -6.73 -16.72 -5.93
C GLY A 40 -5.49 -16.09 -6.57
N ALA A 41 -5.16 -14.84 -6.22
CA ALA A 41 -3.94 -14.19 -6.68
C ALA A 41 -2.70 -14.85 -6.06
N GLU A 42 -1.68 -15.11 -6.88
CA GLU A 42 -0.36 -15.56 -6.43
C GLU A 42 0.49 -14.38 -5.96
N VAL A 43 0.30 -13.20 -6.57
CA VAL A 43 0.98 -11.95 -6.24
C VAL A 43 -0.06 -10.86 -6.01
N VAL A 44 0.09 -10.09 -4.95
CA VAL A 44 -0.71 -8.86 -4.77
C VAL A 44 0.21 -7.65 -4.77
N PHE A 45 -0.01 -6.73 -5.71
CA PHE A 45 0.70 -5.46 -5.73
C PHE A 45 0.00 -4.43 -4.86
N VAL A 46 0.79 -3.59 -4.19
CA VAL A 46 0.33 -2.35 -3.56
C VAL A 46 1.01 -1.20 -4.28
N ALA A 47 0.24 -0.38 -4.98
CA ALA A 47 0.76 0.70 -5.80
C ALA A 47 -0.19 1.90 -5.83
N PHE A 48 0.34 3.11 -5.79
CA PHE A 48 -0.45 4.35 -5.84
C PHE A 48 0.09 5.30 -6.92
N GLY A 49 -0.71 6.31 -7.28
CA GLY A 49 -0.31 7.32 -8.26
C GLY A 49 0.06 6.71 -9.62
N THR A 50 1.16 7.18 -10.21
CA THR A 50 1.65 6.70 -11.52
C THR A 50 1.99 5.20 -11.51
N MET A 51 2.55 4.68 -10.42
CA MET A 51 2.90 3.25 -10.33
C MET A 51 1.70 2.35 -10.49
N SER A 52 0.54 2.74 -9.97
CA SER A 52 -0.67 1.91 -10.07
C SER A 52 -1.10 1.63 -11.51
N ARG A 53 -0.84 2.55 -12.46
CA ARG A 53 -1.14 2.34 -13.88
C ARG A 53 -0.14 1.42 -14.56
N ILE A 54 1.14 1.55 -14.23
CA ILE A 54 2.20 0.69 -14.78
C ILE A 54 2.02 -0.74 -14.28
N VAL A 55 1.68 -0.89 -13.00
CA VAL A 55 1.36 -2.19 -12.41
C VAL A 55 0.11 -2.80 -13.03
N ASP A 56 -0.88 -2.00 -13.40
CA ASP A 56 -2.08 -2.47 -14.12
C ASP A 56 -1.70 -3.19 -15.43
N GLU A 57 -0.90 -2.53 -16.27
CA GLU A 57 -0.38 -3.13 -17.52
C GLU A 57 0.48 -4.37 -17.24
N ALA A 58 1.30 -4.35 -16.19
CA ALA A 58 2.11 -5.49 -15.79
C ALA A 58 1.28 -6.70 -15.33
N ILE A 59 0.14 -6.47 -14.65
CA ILE A 59 -0.80 -7.53 -14.26
C ILE A 59 -1.40 -8.18 -15.50
N GLU A 60 -1.74 -7.42 -16.53
CA GLU A 60 -2.23 -7.99 -17.80
C GLU A 60 -1.17 -8.89 -18.47
N GLU A 61 0.10 -8.49 -18.45
CA GLU A 61 1.21 -9.30 -18.96
C GLU A 61 1.41 -10.58 -18.14
N LEU A 62 1.42 -10.49 -16.80
CA LEU A 62 1.52 -11.65 -15.89
C LEU A 62 0.38 -12.65 -16.12
N ASN A 63 -0.85 -12.15 -16.27
CA ASN A 63 -2.02 -12.98 -16.52
C ASN A 63 -1.92 -13.75 -17.85
N LYS A 64 -1.35 -13.15 -18.91
CA LYS A 64 -1.10 -13.84 -20.20
C LYS A 64 -0.12 -15.02 -20.05
N GLU A 65 0.75 -14.95 -19.04
CA GLU A 65 1.71 -15.99 -18.70
C GLU A 65 1.18 -16.96 -17.62
N GLY A 66 -0.08 -16.83 -17.23
CA GLY A 66 -0.74 -17.71 -16.26
C GLY A 66 -0.43 -17.39 -14.80
N ILE A 67 0.30 -16.30 -14.51
CA ILE A 67 0.55 -15.83 -13.14
C ILE A 67 -0.60 -14.93 -12.73
N LYS A 68 -1.42 -15.39 -11.78
CA LYS A 68 -2.55 -14.60 -11.29
C LYS A 68 -2.05 -13.49 -10.37
N ALA A 69 -2.30 -12.24 -10.73
CA ALA A 69 -1.90 -11.09 -9.94
C ALA A 69 -3.08 -10.16 -9.65
N GLY A 70 -3.13 -9.66 -8.40
CA GLY A 70 -4.10 -8.69 -7.92
C GLY A 70 -3.46 -7.36 -7.54
N MET A 71 -4.28 -6.35 -7.28
CA MET A 71 -3.79 -5.04 -6.83
C MET A 71 -4.67 -4.41 -5.75
N ILE A 72 -4.02 -3.86 -4.74
CA ILE A 72 -4.57 -2.85 -3.83
C ILE A 72 -3.97 -1.50 -4.24
N ARG A 73 -4.83 -0.55 -4.59
CA ARG A 73 -4.44 0.81 -4.95
C ARG A 73 -4.93 1.79 -3.88
N PRO A 74 -4.06 2.24 -2.97
CA PRO A 74 -4.37 3.37 -2.11
C PRO A 74 -4.64 4.63 -2.95
N ILE A 75 -5.79 5.27 -2.72
CA ILE A 75 -6.09 6.61 -3.26
C ILE A 75 -5.69 7.66 -2.21
N SER A 76 -5.91 7.35 -0.93
CA SER A 76 -5.35 8.06 0.22
C SER A 76 -4.23 7.22 0.84
N LEU A 77 -3.05 7.81 1.05
CA LEU A 77 -2.00 7.18 1.85
C LEU A 77 -2.24 7.34 3.35
N TRP A 78 -2.95 8.40 3.74
CA TRP A 78 -3.48 8.53 5.09
C TRP A 78 -4.92 9.06 5.05
N PRO A 79 -5.87 8.41 5.72
CA PRO A 79 -5.75 7.10 6.38
C PRO A 79 -5.45 5.94 5.41
N PHE A 80 -4.60 5.01 5.84
CA PHE A 80 -4.17 3.86 5.04
C PHE A 80 -5.25 2.77 4.99
N PRO A 81 -5.44 2.06 3.86
CA PRO A 81 -6.57 1.15 3.67
C PRO A 81 -6.35 -0.26 4.24
N ASN A 82 -6.11 -0.37 5.56
CA ASN A 82 -5.91 -1.68 6.23
C ASN A 82 -6.98 -2.74 5.89
N PRO A 83 -8.30 -2.42 5.84
CA PRO A 83 -9.33 -3.42 5.52
C PRO A 83 -9.23 -4.04 4.12
N ALA A 84 -8.43 -3.45 3.21
CA ALA A 84 -8.19 -4.03 1.89
C ALA A 84 -7.30 -5.28 1.98
N PHE A 85 -6.37 -5.31 2.93
CA PHE A 85 -5.39 -6.39 3.08
C PHE A 85 -6.00 -7.67 3.67
N ASP A 86 -7.11 -7.55 4.37
CA ASP A 86 -7.88 -8.70 4.90
C ASP A 86 -8.54 -9.52 3.79
N LYS A 87 -8.64 -8.94 2.59
CA LYS A 87 -9.22 -9.59 1.40
C LYS A 87 -8.19 -10.34 0.56
N ILE A 88 -6.91 -10.28 0.92
CA ILE A 88 -5.84 -11.02 0.23
C ILE A 88 -6.05 -12.52 0.48
N ASP A 89 -6.05 -13.31 -0.60
CA ASP A 89 -6.22 -14.75 -0.51
C ASP A 89 -5.05 -15.42 0.21
N LYS A 90 -5.32 -16.52 0.92
CA LYS A 90 -4.28 -17.32 1.59
C LYS A 90 -3.33 -17.98 0.61
N SER A 91 -3.72 -18.14 -0.67
CA SER A 91 -2.86 -18.64 -1.74
C SER A 91 -1.81 -17.64 -2.21
N THR A 92 -1.91 -16.36 -1.82
CA THR A 92 -0.93 -15.35 -2.19
C THR A 92 0.44 -15.70 -1.61
N LYS A 93 1.45 -15.73 -2.48
CA LYS A 93 2.83 -16.07 -2.13
C LYS A 93 3.61 -14.84 -1.66
N VAL A 94 3.30 -13.67 -2.22
CA VAL A 94 4.02 -12.43 -1.91
C VAL A 94 3.14 -11.20 -2.15
N VAL A 95 3.32 -10.20 -1.29
CA VAL A 95 2.79 -8.84 -1.49
C VAL A 95 3.93 -7.94 -1.93
N ILE A 96 3.77 -7.19 -3.02
CA ILE A 96 4.82 -6.33 -3.56
C ILE A 96 4.40 -4.87 -3.43
N SER A 97 5.15 -4.08 -2.63
CA SER A 97 5.04 -2.64 -2.66
C SER A 97 5.76 -2.13 -3.92
N ALA A 98 5.02 -1.49 -4.83
CA ALA A 98 5.57 -0.95 -6.07
C ALA A 98 5.56 0.58 -6.02
N GLU A 99 6.75 1.19 -5.94
CA GLU A 99 6.89 2.60 -5.55
C GLU A 99 7.84 3.41 -6.44
N LEU A 100 7.56 4.72 -6.57
CA LEU A 100 8.54 5.72 -7.04
C LEU A 100 9.24 6.38 -5.84
N SER A 101 9.67 5.54 -4.90
CA SER A 101 10.19 5.90 -3.58
C SER A 101 11.21 4.83 -3.14
N LEU A 102 11.80 4.94 -1.95
CA LEU A 102 12.69 3.91 -1.38
C LEU A 102 11.95 3.01 -0.36
N GLY A 103 10.64 2.80 -0.55
CA GLY A 103 9.84 1.91 0.29
C GLY A 103 9.08 2.61 1.42
N GLN A 104 8.82 3.91 1.31
CA GLN A 104 8.09 4.66 2.33
C GLN A 104 6.70 4.08 2.62
N MET A 105 6.01 3.52 1.63
CA MET A 105 4.72 2.83 1.84
C MET A 105 4.89 1.37 2.26
N MET A 106 6.03 0.75 1.95
CA MET A 106 6.31 -0.64 2.29
C MET A 106 6.14 -0.94 3.79
N ASP A 107 6.46 0.02 4.66
CA ASP A 107 6.30 -0.14 6.11
C ASP A 107 4.81 -0.24 6.50
N ASP A 108 3.95 0.61 5.93
CA ASP A 108 2.50 0.51 6.12
C ASP A 108 1.95 -0.81 5.56
N VAL A 109 2.47 -1.27 4.43
CA VAL A 109 2.11 -2.57 3.84
C VAL A 109 2.47 -3.72 4.78
N LYS A 110 3.69 -3.73 5.32
CA LYS A 110 4.15 -4.74 6.30
C LYS A 110 3.26 -4.78 7.53
N LEU A 111 2.87 -3.61 8.05
CA LEU A 111 1.95 -3.50 9.17
C LEU A 111 0.56 -4.04 8.79
N ALA A 112 0.04 -3.69 7.62
CA ALA A 112 -1.30 -4.10 7.19
C ALA A 112 -1.42 -5.60 6.88
N VAL A 113 -0.35 -6.25 6.40
CA VAL A 113 -0.36 -7.71 6.20
C VAL A 113 -0.15 -8.48 7.50
N GLU A 114 0.31 -7.85 8.58
CA GLU A 114 0.53 -8.48 9.89
C GLU A 114 1.38 -9.77 9.83
N GLY A 115 2.38 -9.79 8.94
CA GLY A 115 3.25 -10.95 8.72
C GLY A 115 2.59 -12.16 8.05
N ARG A 116 1.34 -12.05 7.56
CA ARG A 116 0.65 -13.12 6.82
C ARG A 116 1.34 -13.49 5.51
N PHE A 117 2.06 -12.55 4.91
CA PHE A 117 2.72 -12.70 3.62
C PHE A 117 4.11 -12.04 3.64
N PRO A 118 5.09 -12.59 2.91
CA PRO A 118 6.31 -11.86 2.55
C PRO A 118 5.96 -10.54 1.87
N VAL A 119 6.70 -9.47 2.18
CA VAL A 119 6.54 -8.16 1.56
C VAL A 119 7.83 -7.76 0.87
N GLU A 120 7.77 -7.58 -0.44
CA GLU A 120 8.90 -7.20 -1.28
C GLU A 120 8.71 -5.80 -1.88
N LEU A 121 9.81 -5.22 -2.35
CA LEU A 121 9.83 -3.86 -2.90
C LEU A 121 10.31 -3.87 -4.35
N ILE A 122 9.48 -3.33 -5.25
CA ILE A 122 9.92 -2.92 -6.58
C ILE A 122 9.89 -1.40 -6.61
N TYR A 123 11.03 -0.79 -6.95
CA TYR A 123 11.14 0.66 -6.91
C TYR A 123 12.01 1.28 -7.99
N ARG A 124 11.73 2.55 -8.26
CA ARG A 124 12.61 3.49 -8.95
C ARG A 124 12.60 4.83 -8.20
N THR A 125 13.61 5.66 -8.41
CA THR A 125 13.73 6.97 -7.77
C THR A 125 14.38 7.98 -8.72
N GLY A 126 14.43 9.26 -8.33
CA GLY A 126 15.10 10.31 -9.10
C GLY A 126 14.43 10.65 -10.43
N GLY A 127 13.11 10.44 -10.54
CA GLY A 127 12.35 10.68 -11.77
C GLY A 127 12.37 9.52 -12.78
N MET A 128 13.09 8.44 -12.49
CA MET A 128 13.01 7.21 -13.28
C MET A 128 11.67 6.52 -13.04
N VAL A 129 11.04 6.05 -14.12
CA VAL A 129 9.77 5.33 -14.09
C VAL A 129 9.99 3.94 -14.71
N PRO A 130 9.59 2.85 -14.02
CA PRO A 130 9.76 1.50 -14.58
C PRO A 130 8.78 1.27 -15.73
N THR A 131 9.14 0.37 -16.65
CA THR A 131 8.21 -0.14 -17.67
C THR A 131 7.39 -1.31 -17.10
N PRO A 132 6.22 -1.63 -17.67
CA PRO A 132 5.44 -2.80 -17.27
C PRO A 132 6.27 -4.09 -17.31
N SER A 133 7.04 -4.31 -18.37
CA SER A 133 7.89 -5.49 -18.51
C SER A 133 9.02 -5.56 -17.46
N GLU A 134 9.53 -4.42 -16.97
CA GLU A 134 10.47 -4.42 -15.84
C GLU A 134 9.80 -4.88 -14.54
N ILE A 135 8.55 -4.48 -14.30
CA ILE A 135 7.75 -4.96 -13.16
C ILE A 135 7.54 -6.47 -13.28
N VAL A 136 7.16 -6.97 -14.46
CA VAL A 136 6.96 -8.40 -14.75
C VAL A 136 8.23 -9.19 -14.47
N GLU A 137 9.37 -8.76 -15.01
CA GLU A 137 10.65 -9.45 -14.83
C GLU A 137 11.05 -9.53 -13.35
N LYS A 138 10.95 -8.41 -12.63
CA LYS A 138 11.26 -8.36 -11.19
C LYS A 138 10.30 -9.23 -10.37
N THR A 139 9.02 -9.24 -10.73
CA THR A 139 8.00 -10.05 -10.05
C THR A 139 8.30 -11.53 -10.18
N LYS A 140 8.68 -12.00 -11.37
CA LYS A 140 9.08 -13.41 -11.58
C LYS A 140 10.31 -13.79 -10.77
N LYS A 141 11.33 -12.92 -10.74
CA LYS A 141 12.53 -13.15 -9.90
C LYS A 141 12.20 -13.25 -8.42
N ILE A 142 11.25 -12.45 -7.94
CA ILE A 142 10.74 -12.54 -6.57
C ILE A 142 10.02 -13.88 -6.37
N LEU A 143 9.15 -14.29 -7.29
CA LEU A 143 8.42 -15.56 -7.22
C LEU A 143 9.32 -16.81 -7.23
N GLU A 144 10.52 -16.74 -7.80
CA GLU A 144 11.50 -17.84 -7.77
C GLU A 144 12.13 -18.07 -6.39
N VAL A 145 12.10 -17.06 -5.50
CA VAL A 145 12.78 -17.12 -4.19
C VAL A 145 11.83 -17.19 -2.99
N VAL A 146 10.51 -17.00 -3.20
CA VAL A 146 9.48 -17.07 -2.13
C VAL A 146 8.76 -18.42 -2.06
#